data_AF-A0A7V9NKQ8-F1
#
_entry.id   AF-A0A7V9NKQ8-F1
#
_cell.length_a   1.000
_cell.length_b   1.000
_cell.length_c   1.000
_cell.angle_alpha   90.00
_cell.angle_beta   90.00
_cell.angle_gamma   90.00
#
_symmetry.space_group_name_H-M   'P 1'
#
loop_
_entity.id
_entity.type
_entity.pdbx_description
1 polymer ?
#
loop_
_entity_poly.entity_id
_entity_poly.type
_entity_poly.pdbx_seq_one_letter_code
_entity_poly.pdbx_strand_id
1 'polypeptide(L)'
;MDSRHGSTGLPEGKNRCGARGRGAQIYGRECASCHDFGAEHIGQVTPLAEVATDPERVVSFTPELARAMNTIGEGKPWRFSHFRKTEGYANMPLDGIWLRAPYLHNGSVPTLRALLFPDERPAEFYRAYDVYDWQNVGFVSSGPDAEREGVRFSTHERGNSNAGHLYGTTLDPESRLAVLEYLKGR
;
A
#
# COMPACT_ATOMS: atom_id res chain seq x y z
N MET A 1 16.76 -5.30 -38.31
CA MET A 1 16.24 -3.96 -38.01
C MET A 1 15.37 -4.16 -36.78
N ASP A 2 15.96 -3.97 -35.61
CA ASP A 2 15.65 -2.85 -34.69
C ASP A 2 14.32 -3.15 -33.98
N SER A 3 14.23 -3.25 -32.65
CA SER A 3 14.56 -2.18 -31.72
C SER A 3 14.94 -2.72 -30.34
N ARG A 4 16.09 -2.24 -29.84
CA ARG A 4 16.49 -2.32 -28.44
C ARG A 4 15.51 -1.48 -27.61
N HIS A 5 14.70 -2.14 -26.78
CA HIS A 5 13.97 -1.46 -25.71
C HIS A 5 15.00 -0.93 -24.71
N GLY A 6 15.02 0.40 -24.56
CA GLY A 6 15.89 1.11 -23.64
C GLY A 6 15.59 0.71 -22.20
N SER A 7 16.43 -0.15 -21.64
CA SER A 7 16.54 -0.36 -20.21
C SER A 7 17.02 0.94 -19.57
N THR A 8 16.11 1.67 -18.92
CA THR A 8 16.43 2.70 -17.92
C THR A 8 16.58 2.05 -16.54
N GLY A 9 17.24 0.89 -16.48
CA GLY A 9 17.69 0.29 -15.25
C GLY A 9 18.91 1.04 -14.71
N LEU A 10 18.83 1.54 -13.48
CA LEU A 10 19.99 2.08 -12.75
C LEU A 10 21.12 1.02 -12.71
N PRO A 11 22.40 1.42 -12.93
CA PRO A 11 23.52 0.48 -13.05
C PRO A 11 23.69 -0.42 -11.81
N GLU A 12 24.05 -1.67 -12.07
CA GLU A 12 24.00 -2.80 -11.15
C GLU A 12 25.05 -2.69 -10.02
N GLY A 13 24.60 -2.86 -8.77
CA GLY A 13 25.45 -2.99 -7.58
C GLY A 13 25.67 -1.69 -6.80
N LYS A 14 26.65 -0.86 -7.20
CA LYS A 14 27.14 0.27 -6.37
C LYS A 14 26.15 1.43 -6.28
N ASN A 15 25.49 1.75 -7.40
CA ASN A 15 24.47 2.81 -7.46
C ASN A 15 23.20 2.41 -6.69
N ARG A 16 22.87 1.11 -6.62
CA ARG A 16 21.74 0.62 -5.83
C ARG A 16 21.99 0.71 -4.33
N CYS A 17 23.19 0.39 -3.85
CA CYS A 17 23.55 0.63 -2.43
C CYS A 17 23.43 2.11 -2.05
N GLY A 18 23.90 3.02 -2.92
CA GLY A 18 23.75 4.46 -2.73
C GLY A 18 22.28 4.90 -2.68
N ALA A 19 21.46 4.42 -3.63
CA ALA A 19 20.02 4.71 -3.66
C ALA A 19 19.29 4.18 -2.42
N ARG A 20 19.59 2.95 -1.98
CA ARG A 20 19.04 2.37 -0.75
C ARG A 20 19.41 3.17 0.50
N GLY A 21 20.67 3.60 0.61
CA GLY A 21 21.12 4.43 1.73
C GLY A 21 20.38 5.77 1.79
N ARG A 22 20.23 6.44 0.64
CA ARG A 22 19.43 7.67 0.55
C ARG A 22 17.95 7.43 0.88
N GLY A 23 17.39 6.34 0.34
CA GLY A 23 16.01 5.92 0.59
C GLY A 23 15.74 5.66 2.07
N ALA A 24 16.67 5.00 2.77
CA ALA A 24 16.58 4.76 4.21
C ALA A 24 16.53 6.06 5.03
N GLN A 25 17.37 7.04 4.68
CA GLN A 25 17.38 8.35 5.36
C GLN A 25 16.07 9.11 5.15
N ILE A 26 15.55 9.12 3.92
CA ILE A 26 14.27 9.75 3.60
C ILE A 26 13.14 9.04 4.34
N TYR A 27 13.10 7.71 4.26
CA TYR A 27 12.11 6.89 4.96
C TYR A 27 12.08 7.18 6.47
N GLY A 28 13.25 7.28 7.11
CA GLY A 28 13.37 7.59 8.54
C GLY A 28 12.74 8.93 8.92
N ARG A 29 12.75 9.91 8.01
CA ARG A 29 12.17 11.25 8.23
C ARG A 29 10.69 11.32 7.88
N GLU A 30 10.28 10.66 6.80
CA GLU A 30 8.96 10.87 6.19
C GLU A 30 7.94 9.75 6.51
N CYS A 31 8.40 8.58 6.96
CA CYS A 31 7.56 7.38 7.04
C CYS A 31 7.65 6.64 8.39
N ALA A 32 8.83 6.63 9.02
CA ALA A 32 9.12 5.78 10.17
C ALA A 32 8.21 6.04 11.39
N SER A 33 7.79 7.28 11.64
CA SER A 33 6.91 7.61 12.78
C SER A 33 5.59 6.83 12.79
N CYS A 34 5.08 6.47 11.61
CA CYS A 34 3.87 5.67 11.45
C CYS A 34 4.13 4.18 11.25
N HIS A 35 5.29 3.81 10.70
CA HIS A 35 5.51 2.48 10.12
C HIS A 35 6.62 1.65 10.77
N ASP A 36 7.44 2.23 11.64
CA ASP A 36 8.49 1.47 12.34
C ASP A 36 7.94 0.79 13.59
N PHE A 37 8.45 -0.41 13.86
CA PHE A 37 8.19 -1.06 15.14
C PHE A 37 8.70 -0.17 16.28
N GLY A 38 7.85 0.06 17.28
CA GLY A 38 8.16 0.92 18.42
C GLY A 38 8.05 2.42 18.14
N ALA A 39 7.71 2.84 16.92
CA ALA A 39 7.39 4.25 16.65
C ALA A 39 6.07 4.67 17.31
N GLU A 40 5.86 5.98 17.46
CA GLU A 40 4.72 6.53 18.19
C GLU A 40 3.37 6.14 17.59
N HIS A 41 3.24 6.13 16.26
CA HIS A 41 1.96 5.95 15.59
C HIS A 41 1.76 4.54 15.02
N ILE A 42 2.68 3.60 15.23
CA ILE A 42 2.52 2.21 14.76
C ILE A 42 1.36 1.53 15.48
N GLY A 43 0.48 0.85 14.73
CA GLY A 43 -0.73 0.23 15.24
C GLY A 43 -1.81 1.24 15.70
N GLN A 44 -1.51 2.54 15.69
CA GLN A 44 -2.48 3.59 15.97
C GLN A 44 -3.32 3.89 14.73
N VAL A 45 -4.51 4.43 14.97
CA VAL A 45 -5.46 4.79 13.92
C VAL A 45 -5.17 6.21 13.45
N THR A 46 -4.74 6.35 12.20
CA THR A 46 -4.67 7.65 11.53
C THR A 46 -6.09 8.04 11.09
N PRO A 47 -6.60 9.23 11.49
CA PRO A 47 -7.95 9.65 11.14
C PRO A 47 -8.22 9.65 9.64
N LEU A 48 -9.43 9.28 9.23
CA LEU A 48 -9.85 9.25 7.82
C LEU A 48 -9.65 10.60 7.11
N ALA A 49 -9.91 11.70 7.81
CA ALA A 49 -9.71 13.06 7.28
C ALA A 49 -8.23 13.37 6.97
N GLU A 50 -7.30 12.67 7.60
CA GLU A 50 -5.86 12.83 7.38
C GLU A 50 -5.34 11.86 6.32
N VAL A 51 -5.59 10.55 6.51
CA VAL A 51 -5.09 9.52 5.57
C VAL A 51 -5.81 9.57 4.22
N ALA A 52 -7.06 10.06 4.19
CA ALA A 52 -7.86 10.34 3.00
C ALA A 52 -8.01 9.18 1.99
N THR A 53 -7.76 7.94 2.41
CA THR A 53 -8.03 6.74 1.60
C THR A 53 -9.53 6.45 1.56
N ASP A 54 -9.94 5.46 0.75
CA ASP A 54 -11.36 5.07 0.63
C ASP A 54 -12.07 4.98 2.00
N PRO A 55 -13.24 5.60 2.18
CA PRO A 55 -13.91 5.67 3.49
C PRO A 55 -14.79 4.46 3.80
N GLU A 56 -15.07 3.58 2.83
CA GLU A 56 -16.21 2.66 2.92
C GLU A 56 -16.03 1.59 3.99
N ARG A 57 -14.80 1.12 4.23
CA ARG A 57 -14.54 0.21 5.35
C ARG A 57 -14.78 0.90 6.70
N VAL A 58 -14.43 2.18 6.84
CA VAL A 58 -14.75 2.94 8.06
C VAL A 58 -16.26 3.09 8.17
N VAL A 59 -16.94 3.59 7.14
CA VAL A 59 -18.38 3.87 7.15
C VAL A 59 -19.23 2.62 7.41
N SER A 60 -18.92 1.50 6.76
CA SER A 60 -19.69 0.24 6.89
C SER A 60 -19.64 -0.37 8.29
N PHE A 61 -18.60 -0.09 9.08
CA PHE A 61 -18.46 -0.63 10.42
C PHE A 61 -19.05 0.36 11.42
N THR A 62 -20.30 0.13 11.84
CA THR A 62 -21.03 1.05 12.72
C THR A 62 -20.80 0.72 14.22
N PRO A 63 -21.07 1.67 15.13
CA PRO A 63 -21.10 1.38 16.57
C PRO A 63 -22.07 0.25 16.93
N GLU A 64 -23.21 0.15 16.24
CA GLU A 64 -24.19 -0.91 16.41
C GLU A 64 -23.61 -2.27 16.03
N LEU A 65 -22.92 -2.35 14.88
CA LEU A 65 -22.24 -3.57 14.46
C LEU A 65 -21.15 -3.96 15.46
N ALA A 66 -20.35 -3.00 15.95
CA ALA A 66 -19.32 -3.27 16.95
C ALA A 66 -19.93 -3.87 18.23
N ARG A 67 -21.05 -3.31 18.72
CA ARG A 67 -21.78 -3.85 19.88
C ARG A 67 -22.30 -5.26 19.60
N ALA A 68 -22.87 -5.51 18.43
CA ALA A 68 -23.34 -6.84 18.04
C ALA A 68 -22.19 -7.86 17.92
N MET A 69 -21.03 -7.47 17.38
CA MET A 69 -19.88 -8.36 17.29
C MET A 69 -19.32 -8.75 18.66
N ASN A 70 -19.45 -7.87 19.66
CA ASN A 70 -19.06 -8.16 21.04
C ASN A 70 -20.02 -9.11 21.78
N THR A 71 -21.12 -9.54 21.16
CA THR A 71 -21.98 -10.62 21.70
C THR A 71 -21.68 -11.97 21.05
N ILE A 72 -20.82 -12.02 20.01
CA ILE A 72 -20.42 -13.27 19.37
C ILE A 72 -19.65 -14.13 20.37
N GLY A 73 -20.17 -15.33 20.61
CA GLY A 73 -19.65 -16.23 21.63
C GLY A 73 -20.09 -15.87 23.04
N GLU A 74 -21.24 -15.24 23.23
CA GLU A 74 -21.78 -15.06 24.58
C GLU A 74 -21.94 -16.42 25.30
N GLY A 75 -21.53 -16.46 26.57
CA GLY A 75 -21.60 -17.67 27.39
C GLY A 75 -20.47 -18.70 27.19
N LYS A 76 -19.44 -18.44 26.38
CA LYS A 76 -18.25 -19.32 26.37
C LYS A 76 -16.90 -18.59 26.37
N PRO A 77 -15.77 -19.28 26.58
CA PRO A 77 -14.53 -18.66 27.02
C PRO A 77 -13.82 -17.82 25.96
N TRP A 78 -14.04 -18.10 24.68
CA TRP A 78 -13.51 -17.35 23.53
C TRP A 78 -14.38 -16.16 23.06
N ARG A 79 -15.22 -15.59 23.94
CA ARG A 79 -16.19 -14.55 23.56
C ARG A 79 -15.45 -13.33 23.04
N PHE A 80 -15.91 -12.78 21.92
CA PHE A 80 -15.39 -11.51 21.41
C PHE A 80 -15.82 -10.36 22.32
N SER A 81 -14.90 -9.44 22.64
CA SER A 81 -15.18 -8.36 23.60
C SER A 81 -14.45 -7.04 23.34
N HIS A 82 -13.72 -6.94 22.24
CA HIS A 82 -12.84 -5.81 21.96
C HIS A 82 -13.12 -5.12 20.62
N PHE A 83 -14.19 -5.49 19.91
CA PHE A 83 -14.59 -4.76 18.71
C PHE A 83 -15.02 -3.35 19.10
N ARG A 84 -14.43 -2.36 18.43
CA ARG A 84 -14.76 -0.95 18.59
C ARG A 84 -14.83 -0.29 17.23
N LYS A 85 -15.70 0.70 17.11
CA LYS A 85 -15.70 1.63 15.98
C LYS A 85 -14.38 2.42 15.98
N THR A 86 -13.79 2.58 14.80
CA THR A 86 -12.66 3.48 14.56
C THR A 86 -13.05 4.53 13.53
N GLU A 87 -12.38 5.68 13.56
CA GLU A 87 -12.62 6.82 12.66
C GLU A 87 -11.52 6.94 11.58
N GLY A 88 -10.86 5.83 11.24
CA GLY A 88 -9.72 5.80 10.34
C GLY A 88 -9.09 4.42 10.21
N TYR A 89 -7.85 4.38 9.72
CA TYR A 89 -7.11 3.16 9.43
C TYR A 89 -5.86 3.01 10.31
N ALA A 90 -5.60 1.78 10.76
CA ALA A 90 -4.43 1.49 11.58
C ALA A 90 -3.15 1.50 10.73
N ASN A 91 -2.10 2.14 11.24
CA ASN A 91 -0.79 2.11 10.61
C ASN A 91 -0.13 0.74 10.83
N MET A 92 0.30 0.11 9.74
CA MET A 92 0.90 -1.22 9.76
C MET A 92 2.41 -1.14 9.56
N PRO A 93 3.18 -2.08 10.16
CA PRO A 93 4.61 -2.10 9.93
C PRO A 93 4.86 -2.47 8.47
N LEU A 94 5.98 -1.98 7.92
CA LEU A 94 6.36 -2.15 6.51
C LEU A 94 7.42 -3.24 6.29
N ASP A 95 7.66 -4.10 7.28
CA ASP A 95 8.45 -5.31 7.09
C ASP A 95 7.81 -6.20 6.01
N GLY A 96 8.63 -6.70 5.10
CA GLY A 96 8.19 -7.52 3.97
C GLY A 96 7.16 -6.82 3.06
N ILE A 97 7.10 -5.48 3.04
CA ILE A 97 6.10 -4.74 2.26
C ILE A 97 6.15 -5.06 0.77
N TRP A 98 7.32 -5.44 0.25
CA TRP A 98 7.46 -5.86 -1.13
C TRP A 98 6.52 -7.05 -1.46
N LEU A 99 6.29 -7.98 -0.54
CA LEU A 99 5.40 -9.14 -0.78
C LEU A 99 3.90 -8.86 -0.67
N ARG A 100 3.48 -7.64 -0.31
CA ARG A 100 2.10 -7.35 0.12
C ARG A 100 1.28 -6.52 -0.85
N ALA A 101 1.66 -6.51 -2.13
CA ALA A 101 0.82 -5.93 -3.16
C ALA A 101 -0.49 -6.73 -3.34
N PRO A 102 -1.58 -6.10 -3.84
CA PRO A 102 -1.76 -4.66 -4.02
C PRO A 102 -1.85 -3.89 -2.68
N TYR A 103 -1.52 -2.60 -2.72
CA TYR A 103 -1.39 -1.72 -1.56
C TYR A 103 -2.68 -0.97 -1.21
N LEU A 104 -2.65 -0.33 -0.03
CA LEU A 104 -3.80 0.23 0.70
C LEU A 104 -4.75 -0.85 1.24
N HIS A 105 -5.66 -0.46 2.13
CA HIS A 105 -6.52 -1.40 2.87
C HIS A 105 -7.50 -2.18 1.96
N ASN A 106 -7.81 -1.66 0.78
CA ASN A 106 -8.71 -2.23 -0.21
C ASN A 106 -7.98 -2.83 -1.43
N GLY A 107 -6.64 -2.78 -1.45
CA GLY A 107 -5.83 -3.29 -2.56
C GLY A 107 -6.03 -2.55 -3.87
N SER A 108 -6.27 -1.24 -3.83
CA SER A 108 -6.60 -0.39 -4.98
C SER A 108 -5.38 0.19 -5.70
N VAL A 109 -4.15 -0.06 -5.22
CA VAL A 109 -2.90 0.43 -5.82
C VAL A 109 -1.98 -0.75 -6.12
N PRO A 110 -1.67 -1.07 -7.39
CA PRO A 110 -1.05 -2.36 -7.74
C PRO A 110 0.43 -2.48 -7.38
N THR A 111 1.16 -1.36 -7.31
CA THR A 111 2.62 -1.35 -7.10
C THR A 111 3.05 -0.26 -6.09
N LEU A 112 4.17 -0.42 -5.40
CA LEU A 112 4.71 0.64 -4.53
C LEU A 112 5.09 1.88 -5.34
N ARG A 113 5.51 1.69 -6.60
CA ARG A 113 5.70 2.81 -7.52
C ARG A 113 4.41 3.63 -7.64
N ALA A 114 3.28 3.01 -7.98
CA ALA A 114 2.01 3.72 -8.07
C ALA A 114 1.56 4.33 -6.72
N LEU A 115 1.99 3.75 -5.59
CA LEU A 115 1.73 4.34 -4.27
C LEU A 115 2.51 5.65 -4.08
N LEU A 116 3.79 5.68 -4.43
CA LEU A 116 4.70 6.83 -4.31
C LEU A 116 4.53 7.88 -5.43
N PHE A 117 3.93 7.48 -6.55
CA PHE A 117 3.63 8.33 -7.70
C PHE A 117 2.11 8.30 -7.96
N PRO A 118 1.30 9.07 -7.21
CA PRO A 118 -0.17 9.00 -7.29
C PRO A 118 -0.74 9.24 -8.69
N ASP A 119 -0.09 10.09 -9.50
CA ASP A 119 -0.50 10.37 -10.88
C ASP A 119 -0.35 9.15 -11.80
N GLU A 120 0.40 8.12 -11.37
CA GLU A 120 0.58 6.86 -12.08
C GLU A 120 -0.39 5.76 -11.60
N ARG A 121 -1.29 6.04 -10.65
CA ARG A 121 -2.26 5.05 -10.16
C ARG A 121 -3.27 4.73 -11.27
N PRO A 122 -3.40 3.47 -11.70
CA PRO A 122 -4.39 3.12 -12.70
C PRO A 122 -5.80 3.20 -12.10
N ALA A 123 -6.75 3.70 -12.89
CA ALA A 123 -8.18 3.68 -12.55
C ALA A 123 -8.79 2.28 -12.73
N GLU A 124 -8.22 1.48 -13.63
CA GLU A 124 -8.60 0.08 -13.87
C GLU A 124 -7.35 -0.77 -14.07
N PHE A 125 -7.33 -1.96 -13.48
CA PHE A 125 -6.24 -2.93 -13.60
C PHE A 125 -6.73 -4.35 -13.28
N TYR A 126 -5.89 -5.35 -13.45
CA TYR A 126 -6.21 -6.74 -13.16
C TYR A 126 -5.49 -7.22 -11.90
N ARG A 127 -6.24 -7.87 -11.01
CA ARG A 127 -5.75 -8.51 -9.78
C ARG A 127 -5.68 -10.01 -9.96
N ALA A 128 -5.04 -10.70 -9.01
CA ALA A 128 -4.93 -12.16 -8.98
C ALA A 128 -4.13 -12.80 -10.14
N TYR A 129 -3.45 -11.98 -10.96
CA TYR A 129 -2.37 -12.45 -11.81
C TYR A 129 -1.06 -12.43 -11.01
N ASP A 130 -0.43 -13.59 -10.85
CA ASP A 130 0.63 -13.84 -9.87
C ASP A 130 2.05 -13.56 -10.37
N VAL A 131 2.18 -12.94 -11.56
CA VAL A 131 3.47 -12.50 -12.08
C VAL A 131 3.91 -11.22 -11.40
N TYR A 132 5.09 -11.28 -10.77
CA TYR A 132 5.60 -10.21 -9.94
C TYR A 132 6.50 -9.22 -10.70
N ASP A 133 6.25 -7.93 -10.54
CA ASP A 133 7.04 -6.82 -11.07
C ASP A 133 8.04 -6.34 -10.01
N TRP A 134 9.30 -6.77 -10.13
CA TRP A 134 10.39 -6.38 -9.23
C TRP A 134 10.88 -4.94 -9.41
N GLN A 135 10.58 -4.32 -10.55
CA GLN A 135 11.00 -2.95 -10.82
C GLN A 135 10.10 -1.97 -10.06
N ASN A 136 8.78 -2.16 -10.16
CA ASN A 136 7.77 -1.30 -9.56
C ASN A 136 7.27 -1.80 -8.19
N VAL A 137 7.62 -3.04 -7.83
CA VAL A 137 7.28 -3.72 -6.57
C VAL A 137 5.78 -3.92 -6.44
N GLY A 138 5.30 -5.01 -7.03
CA GLY A 138 3.92 -5.44 -6.96
C GLY A 138 3.64 -6.53 -8.00
N PHE A 139 2.37 -6.73 -8.37
CA PHE A 139 2.01 -7.66 -9.43
C PHE A 139 1.85 -6.94 -10.77
N VAL A 140 2.19 -7.62 -11.86
CA VAL A 140 1.82 -7.19 -13.21
C VAL A 140 0.30 -7.13 -13.26
N SER A 141 -0.25 -5.96 -13.61
CA SER A 141 -1.68 -5.69 -13.47
C SER A 141 -2.33 -5.20 -14.77
N SER A 142 -1.63 -5.32 -15.90
CA SER A 142 -2.11 -4.92 -17.22
C SER A 142 -1.49 -5.79 -18.30
N GLY A 143 -2.07 -5.73 -19.50
CA GLY A 143 -1.66 -6.52 -20.66
C GLY A 143 -2.44 -7.83 -20.81
N PRO A 144 -2.26 -8.53 -21.94
CA PRO A 144 -3.13 -9.64 -22.35
C PRO A 144 -3.15 -10.82 -21.38
N ASP A 145 -2.02 -11.11 -20.73
CA ASP A 145 -1.95 -12.21 -19.77
C ASP A 145 -2.65 -11.86 -18.45
N ALA A 146 -2.45 -10.64 -17.95
CA ALA A 146 -3.15 -10.16 -16.77
C ALA A 146 -4.66 -10.04 -17.01
N GLU A 147 -5.07 -9.67 -18.22
CA GLU A 147 -6.49 -9.63 -18.62
C GLU A 147 -7.11 -11.02 -18.69
N ARG A 148 -6.38 -12.00 -19.24
CA ARG A 148 -6.86 -13.37 -19.40
C ARG A 148 -7.00 -14.11 -18.07
N GLU A 149 -5.98 -14.00 -17.21
CA GLU A 149 -5.90 -14.78 -15.96
C GLU A 149 -6.42 -14.01 -14.74
N GLY A 150 -6.36 -12.68 -14.78
CA GLY A 150 -6.69 -11.82 -13.66
C GLY A 150 -8.16 -11.42 -13.60
N VAL A 151 -8.50 -10.74 -12.51
CA VAL A 151 -9.84 -10.19 -12.25
C VAL A 151 -9.77 -8.67 -12.39
N ARG A 152 -10.56 -8.12 -13.30
CA ARG A 152 -10.66 -6.67 -13.49
C ARG A 152 -11.11 -5.99 -12.20
N PHE A 153 -10.38 -4.96 -11.80
CA PHE A 153 -10.63 -4.11 -10.66
C PHE A 153 -10.78 -2.67 -11.16
N SER A 154 -11.86 -2.00 -10.74
CA SER A 154 -12.11 -0.59 -11.07
C SER A 154 -12.19 0.23 -9.79
N THR A 155 -11.46 1.35 -9.76
CA THR A 155 -11.40 2.27 -8.63
C THR A 155 -12.61 3.21 -8.56
N HIS A 156 -13.50 3.14 -9.55
CA HIS A 156 -14.76 3.89 -9.59
C HIS A 156 -15.88 3.20 -8.81
N GLU A 157 -15.70 1.91 -8.47
CA GLU A 157 -16.66 1.16 -7.67
C GLU A 157 -16.60 1.58 -6.20
N ARG A 158 -17.75 1.48 -5.52
CA ARG A 158 -17.86 1.80 -4.10
C ARG A 158 -16.91 0.91 -3.27
N GLY A 159 -16.01 1.53 -2.52
CA GLY A 159 -15.04 0.85 -1.66
C GLY A 159 -13.69 0.59 -2.32
N ASN A 160 -13.56 0.91 -3.60
CA ASN A 160 -12.37 0.63 -4.39
C ASN A 160 -11.52 1.87 -4.69
N SER A 161 -11.81 3.03 -4.09
CA SER A 161 -11.06 4.25 -4.35
C SER A 161 -9.56 4.05 -4.11
N ASN A 162 -8.74 4.53 -5.04
CA ASN A 162 -7.29 4.55 -4.97
C ASN A 162 -6.72 5.89 -4.47
N ALA A 163 -7.56 6.73 -3.85
CA ALA A 163 -7.16 8.02 -3.31
C ALA A 163 -6.41 7.89 -1.96
N GLY A 164 -5.89 9.02 -1.48
CA GLY A 164 -5.30 9.13 -0.15
C GLY A 164 -3.87 8.60 -0.05
N HIS A 165 -3.37 8.65 1.19
CA HIS A 165 -2.00 8.29 1.56
C HIS A 165 -0.96 9.01 0.68
N LEU A 166 -1.01 10.35 0.69
CA LEU A 166 -0.16 11.21 -0.16
C LEU A 166 1.16 11.64 0.52
N TYR A 167 1.54 10.98 1.61
CA TYR A 167 2.80 11.24 2.31
C TYR A 167 4.01 10.98 1.40
N GLY A 168 5.01 11.85 1.44
CA GLY A 168 6.23 11.76 0.62
C GLY A 168 6.03 12.04 -0.88
N THR A 169 4.83 12.42 -1.33
CA THR A 169 4.56 12.70 -2.76
C THR A 169 5.13 14.05 -3.23
N THR A 170 5.42 14.95 -2.30
CA THR A 170 6.09 16.24 -2.53
C THR A 170 7.61 16.12 -2.72
N LEU A 171 8.18 14.94 -2.46
CA LEU A 171 9.59 14.66 -2.73
C LEU A 171 9.86 14.67 -4.24
N ASP A 172 11.08 15.06 -4.61
CA ASP A 172 11.52 14.97 -6.00
C ASP A 172 11.46 13.52 -6.51
N PRO A 173 11.29 13.29 -7.82
CA PRO A 173 11.15 11.95 -8.38
C PRO A 173 12.29 11.00 -8.02
N GLU A 174 13.53 11.47 -7.96
CA GLU A 174 14.65 10.61 -7.59
C GLU A 174 14.55 10.19 -6.13
N SER A 175 14.11 11.08 -5.23
CA SER A 175 13.95 10.78 -3.80
C SER A 175 12.88 9.71 -3.59
N ARG A 176 11.77 9.79 -4.32
CA ARG A 176 10.74 8.74 -4.32
C ARG A 176 11.27 7.40 -4.84
N LEU A 177 12.07 7.42 -5.90
CA LEU A 177 12.74 6.21 -6.41
C LEU A 177 13.74 5.61 -5.42
N ALA A 178 14.47 6.45 -4.68
CA ALA A 178 15.37 6.00 -3.63
C ALA A 178 14.60 5.29 -2.50
N VAL A 179 13.46 5.86 -2.07
CA VAL A 179 12.55 5.21 -1.09
C VAL A 179 12.03 3.89 -1.64
N LEU A 180 11.56 3.84 -2.89
CA LEU A 180 11.12 2.59 -3.53
C LEU A 180 12.21 1.52 -3.48
N GLU A 181 13.45 1.86 -3.81
CA GLU A 181 14.57 0.93 -3.79
C GLU A 181 14.93 0.46 -2.37
N TYR A 182 14.79 1.33 -1.37
CA TYR A 182 14.90 0.96 0.04
C TYR A 182 13.81 -0.04 0.46
N LEU A 183 12.54 0.21 0.10
CA LEU A 183 11.41 -0.64 0.47
C LEU A 183 11.47 -2.06 -0.15
N LYS A 184 12.21 -2.25 -1.26
CA LYS A 184 12.50 -3.59 -1.82
C LYS A 184 13.28 -4.50 -0.89
N GLY A 185 13.99 -3.93 0.09
CA GLY A 185 14.84 -4.67 1.03
C GLY A 185 14.32 -4.71 2.45
N ARG A 186 13.08 -4.27 2.67
CA ARG A 186 12.47 -4.12 3.99
C ARG A 186 11.54 -5.29 4.32
#